data_AF-A0A925KXE8-F1
#
_entry.id   AF-A0A925KXE8-F1
#
_cell.length_a   1.000
_cell.length_b   1.000
_cell.length_c   1.000
_cell.angle_alpha   90.00
_cell.angle_beta   90.00
_cell.angle_gamma   90.00
#
_symmetry.space_group_name_H-M   'P 1'
#
loop_
_entity.id
_entity.type
_entity.pdbx_description
1 polymer ?
#
loop_
_entity_poly.entity_id
_entity_poly.type
_entity_poly.pdbx_seq_one_letter_code
_entity_poly.pdbx_strand_id
1 'polypeptide(L)'
;MKKILVLTTVFTLFILSAQAQGSRDGVRRARIERSVDRQLTRPEKFRLQKNDFRHKAERRRALRDGRITPMERRRLQNSKRHDRRETYRLRHNGRRRVI
;
A
#
# COMPACT_ATOMS: atom_id res chain seq x y z
N MET A 1 23.97 6.19 49.85
CA MET A 1 24.71 5.26 48.98
C MET A 1 23.82 4.12 48.45
N LYS A 2 23.06 3.41 49.29
CA LYS A 2 22.17 2.29 48.86
C LYS A 2 21.04 2.69 47.89
N LYS A 3 20.49 3.91 48.02
CA LYS A 3 19.42 4.44 47.15
C LYS A 3 19.87 4.64 45.68
N ILE A 4 21.14 4.95 45.46
CA ILE A 4 21.70 5.17 44.11
C ILE A 4 21.88 3.82 43.39
N LEU A 5 22.28 2.77 44.13
CA LEU A 5 22.41 1.40 43.60
C LEU A 5 21.06 0.80 43.17
N VAL A 6 19.99 1.09 43.90
CA VAL A 6 18.62 0.66 43.53
C VAL A 6 18.14 1.39 42.28
N LEU A 7 18.45 2.68 42.18
CA LEU A 7 18.05 3.48 41.02
C LEU A 7 18.74 2.99 39.73
N THR A 8 20.03 2.63 39.80
CA THR A 8 20.77 2.13 38.64
C THR A 8 20.34 0.74 38.22
N THR A 9 19.99 -0.14 39.17
CA THR A 9 19.46 -1.49 38.84
C THR A 9 18.06 -1.43 38.22
N VAL A 10 17.18 -0.54 38.71
CA VAL A 10 15.87 -0.34 38.09
C VAL A 10 16.01 0.26 36.69
N PHE A 11 16.95 1.19 36.50
CA PHE A 11 17.21 1.81 35.21
C PHE A 11 17.74 0.81 34.16
N THR A 12 18.64 -0.11 34.56
CA THR A 12 19.14 -1.15 33.64
C THR A 12 18.08 -2.18 33.26
N LEU A 13 17.18 -2.54 34.19
CA LEU A 13 16.04 -3.41 33.91
C LEU A 13 15.04 -2.79 32.91
N PHE A 14 14.87 -1.47 32.92
CA PHE A 14 13.95 -0.78 32.01
C PHE A 14 14.48 -0.73 30.56
N ILE A 15 15.80 -0.70 30.37
CA ILE A 15 16.44 -0.65 29.04
C ILE A 15 16.26 -1.98 28.27
N LEU A 16 16.23 -3.13 28.96
CA LEU A 16 16.13 -4.44 28.29
C LEU A 16 14.74 -4.73 27.68
N SER A 17 13.66 -4.10 28.17
CA SER A 17 12.28 -4.37 27.73
C SER A 17 11.87 -3.74 26.40
N ALA A 18 12.72 -2.89 25.79
CA ALA A 18 12.36 -2.13 24.58
C ALA A 18 12.53 -2.91 23.25
N GLN A 19 13.15 -4.09 23.26
CA GLN A 19 13.61 -4.78 22.04
C GLN A 19 12.69 -5.97 21.67
N ALA A 20 11.39 -5.75 21.41
CA ALA A 20 10.50 -6.85 20.98
C ALA A 20 9.48 -6.50 19.88
N GLN A 21 9.40 -5.24 19.41
CA GLN A 21 8.39 -4.79 18.43
C GLN A 21 8.98 -4.47 17.03
N GLY A 22 10.15 -5.01 16.67
CA GLY A 22 10.91 -4.53 15.50
C GLY A 22 10.52 -5.05 14.12
N SER A 23 9.89 -6.23 13.97
CA SER A 23 9.95 -6.93 12.66
C SER A 23 8.64 -7.55 12.17
N ARG A 24 7.57 -7.48 12.97
CA ARG A 24 6.32 -8.21 12.66
C ARG A 24 5.47 -7.55 11.58
N ASP A 25 5.63 -6.25 11.39
CA ASP A 25 4.79 -5.47 10.48
C ASP A 25 5.21 -5.62 9.02
N GLY A 26 6.51 -5.65 8.73
CA GLY A 26 7.01 -5.83 7.36
C GLY A 26 6.60 -7.18 6.75
N VAL A 27 6.72 -8.25 7.54
CA VAL A 27 6.34 -9.61 7.11
C VAL A 27 4.83 -9.74 6.91
N ARG A 28 4.02 -9.11 7.77
CA ARG A 28 2.56 -9.04 7.59
C ARG A 28 2.17 -8.28 6.33
N ARG A 29 2.75 -7.09 6.09
CA ARG A 29 2.47 -6.28 4.89
C ARG A 29 2.82 -7.03 3.60
N ALA A 30 4.03 -7.60 3.53
CA ALA A 30 4.47 -8.37 2.36
C ALA A 30 3.61 -9.61 2.09
N ARG A 31 3.10 -10.28 3.15
CA ARG A 31 2.15 -11.40 2.99
C ARG A 31 0.79 -10.92 2.52
N ILE A 32 0.26 -9.83 3.04
CA ILE A 32 -1.02 -9.26 2.62
C ILE A 32 -0.95 -8.86 1.15
N GLU A 33 0.11 -8.18 0.71
CA GLU A 33 0.33 -7.85 -0.70
C GLU A 33 0.38 -9.11 -1.59
N ARG A 34 1.16 -10.13 -1.21
CA ARG A 34 1.23 -11.39 -1.95
C ARG A 34 -0.09 -12.17 -1.97
N SER A 35 -0.89 -12.09 -0.91
CA SER A 35 -2.21 -12.73 -0.83
C SER A 35 -3.20 -12.05 -1.76
N VAL A 36 -3.17 -10.71 -1.79
CA VAL A 36 -3.95 -9.88 -2.71
C VAL A 36 -3.56 -10.19 -4.18
N ASP A 37 -2.29 -10.46 -4.43
CA ASP A 37 -1.77 -10.79 -5.77
C ASP A 37 -2.12 -12.19 -6.28
N ARG A 38 -2.53 -13.14 -5.41
CA ARG A 38 -2.90 -14.50 -5.83
C ARG A 38 -4.26 -14.59 -6.52
N GLN A 39 -5.12 -13.59 -6.34
CA GLN A 39 -6.48 -13.58 -6.90
C GLN A 39 -6.53 -13.03 -8.34
N LEU A 40 -5.44 -12.43 -8.82
CA LEU A 40 -5.33 -11.87 -10.16
C LEU A 40 -4.57 -12.81 -11.08
N THR A 41 -5.16 -13.18 -12.21
CA THR A 41 -4.47 -13.94 -13.26
C THR A 41 -3.43 -13.07 -13.99
N ARG A 42 -2.45 -13.69 -14.66
CA ARG A 42 -1.43 -12.98 -15.46
C ARG A 42 -2.01 -11.93 -16.44
N PRO A 43 -3.02 -12.23 -17.28
CA PRO A 43 -3.59 -11.24 -18.19
C PRO A 43 -4.29 -10.08 -17.45
N GLU A 44 -4.89 -10.34 -16.30
CA GLU A 44 -5.54 -9.32 -15.47
C GLU A 44 -4.51 -8.38 -14.82
N LYS A 45 -3.40 -8.92 -14.34
CA LYS A 45 -2.26 -8.12 -13.87
C LYS A 45 -1.70 -7.23 -14.97
N PHE A 46 -1.53 -7.76 -16.18
CA PHE A 46 -1.05 -6.98 -17.32
C PHE A 46 -2.01 -5.83 -17.67
N ARG A 47 -3.32 -6.09 -17.64
CA ARG A 47 -4.34 -5.08 -17.87
C ARG A 47 -4.31 -3.96 -16.82
N LEU A 48 -4.18 -4.31 -15.54
CA LEU A 48 -4.04 -3.35 -14.44
C LEU A 48 -2.74 -2.53 -14.57
N GLN A 49 -1.62 -3.15 -14.93
CA GLN A 49 -0.36 -2.42 -15.17
C GLN A 49 -0.49 -1.43 -16.33
N LYS A 50 -1.15 -1.83 -17.42
CA LYS A 50 -1.41 -0.94 -18.56
C LYS A 50 -2.22 0.28 -18.16
N ASN A 51 -3.23 0.11 -17.31
CA ASN A 51 -4.04 1.21 -16.79
C ASN A 51 -3.24 2.13 -15.87
N ASP A 52 -2.45 1.58 -14.95
CA ASP A 52 -1.58 2.36 -14.07
C ASP A 52 -0.56 3.19 -14.88
N PHE A 53 0.00 2.61 -15.95
CA PHE A 53 0.88 3.34 -16.86
C PHE A 53 0.17 4.50 -17.53
N ARG A 54 -1.07 4.30 -18.01
CA ARG A 54 -1.89 5.38 -18.58
C ARG A 54 -2.17 6.47 -17.55
N HIS A 55 -2.56 6.12 -16.33
CA HIS A 55 -2.81 7.09 -15.25
C HIS A 55 -1.56 7.90 -14.92
N LYS A 56 -0.38 7.27 -14.85
CA LYS A 56 0.90 7.94 -14.65
C LYS A 56 1.24 8.90 -15.80
N ALA A 57 0.99 8.50 -17.04
CA ALA A 57 1.19 9.36 -18.20
C ALA A 57 0.25 10.57 -18.18
N GLU A 58 -1.04 10.37 -17.87
CA GLU A 58 -2.02 11.46 -17.71
C GLU A 58 -1.60 12.42 -16.60
N ARG A 59 -1.18 11.89 -15.45
CA ARG A 59 -0.70 12.69 -14.32
C ARG A 59 0.54 13.49 -14.69
N ARG A 60 1.49 12.89 -15.41
CA ARG A 60 2.70 13.58 -15.87
C ARG A 60 2.36 14.72 -16.84
N ARG A 61 1.40 14.50 -17.76
CA ARG A 61 0.91 15.55 -18.67
C ARG A 61 0.23 16.68 -17.91
N ALA A 62 -0.65 16.36 -16.97
CA ALA A 62 -1.34 17.36 -16.13
C ALA A 62 -0.40 18.13 -15.19
N LEU A 63 0.81 17.61 -14.94
CA LEU A 63 1.85 18.28 -14.15
C LEU A 63 2.86 19.05 -15.01
N ARG A 64 2.77 18.98 -16.35
CA ARG A 64 3.74 19.59 -17.26
C ARG A 64 3.83 21.09 -17.10
N ASP A 65 2.68 21.72 -16.92
CA ASP A 65 2.55 23.18 -16.79
C ASP A 65 2.66 23.64 -15.32
N GLY A 66 3.01 22.72 -14.41
CA GLY A 66 3.19 22.97 -12.97
C GLY A 66 1.88 23.20 -12.19
N ARG A 67 0.72 23.21 -12.86
CA ARG A 67 -0.60 23.41 -12.24
C ARG A 67 -1.60 22.40 -12.79
N ILE A 68 -2.39 21.79 -11.90
CA ILE A 68 -3.50 20.91 -12.27
C ILE A 68 -4.79 21.72 -12.29
N THR A 69 -5.37 21.90 -13.46
CA THR A 69 -6.67 22.57 -13.62
C THR A 69 -7.82 21.73 -13.03
N PRO A 70 -8.97 22.33 -12.69
CA PRO A 70 -10.14 21.58 -12.21
C PRO A 70 -10.61 20.50 -13.18
N MET A 71 -10.51 20.76 -14.50
CA MET A 71 -10.86 19.80 -15.54
C MET A 71 -9.91 18.59 -15.55
N GLU A 72 -8.60 18.82 -15.46
CA GLU A 72 -7.61 17.74 -15.38
C GLU A 72 -7.75 16.93 -14.09
N ARG A 73 -8.02 17.60 -12.98
CA ARG A 73 -8.33 16.94 -11.72
C ARG A 73 -9.54 16.02 -11.87
N ARG A 74 -10.60 16.48 -12.52
CA ARG A 74 -11.80 15.66 -12.79
C ARG A 74 -11.47 14.46 -13.68
N ARG A 75 -10.68 14.65 -14.75
CA ARG A 75 -10.23 13.57 -15.63
C ARG A 75 -9.40 12.53 -14.86
N LEU A 76 -8.42 12.96 -14.07
CA LEU A 76 -7.61 12.08 -13.21
C LEU A 76 -8.46 11.33 -12.18
N GLN A 77 -9.46 11.97 -11.59
CA GLN A 77 -10.38 11.31 -10.67
C GLN A 77 -11.25 10.28 -11.38
N ASN A 78 -11.76 10.57 -12.58
CA ASN A 78 -12.55 9.63 -13.37
C ASN A 78 -11.70 8.40 -13.77
N SER A 79 -10.47 8.64 -14.23
CA SER A 79 -9.46 7.61 -14.53
C SER A 79 -9.23 6.72 -13.29
N LYS A 80 -8.96 7.33 -12.12
CA LYS A 80 -8.81 6.60 -10.85
C LYS A 80 -10.06 5.82 -10.42
N ARG A 81 -11.26 6.35 -10.66
CA ARG A 81 -12.53 5.64 -10.36
C ARG A 81 -12.72 4.43 -11.27
N HIS A 82 -12.37 4.56 -12.56
CA HIS A 82 -12.40 3.45 -13.51
C HIS A 82 -11.43 2.34 -13.07
N ASP A 83 -10.17 2.68 -12.77
CA ASP A 83 -9.15 1.71 -12.34
C ASP A 83 -9.55 0.98 -11.06
N ARG A 84 -10.18 1.67 -10.11
CA ARG A 84 -10.74 1.03 -8.90
C ARG A 84 -11.83 0.02 -9.24
N ARG A 85 -12.75 0.36 -10.14
CA ARG A 85 -13.83 -0.55 -10.57
C ARG A 85 -13.27 -1.77 -11.28
N GLU A 86 -12.28 -1.58 -12.15
CA GLU A 86 -11.64 -2.68 -12.86
C GLU A 86 -10.82 -3.56 -11.91
N THR A 87 -10.04 -2.97 -11.02
CA THR A 87 -9.33 -3.68 -9.94
C THR A 87 -10.31 -4.49 -9.09
N TYR A 88 -11.46 -3.93 -8.72
CA TYR A 88 -12.48 -4.65 -7.96
C TYR A 88 -13.09 -5.82 -8.76
N ARG A 89 -13.38 -5.61 -10.04
CA ARG A 89 -13.91 -6.66 -10.94
C ARG A 89 -12.92 -7.81 -11.08
N LEU A 90 -11.63 -7.50 -11.25
CA LEU A 90 -10.57 -8.48 -11.49
C LEU A 90 -10.10 -9.18 -10.21
N ARG A 91 -10.21 -8.53 -9.04
CA ARG A 91 -9.72 -9.12 -7.78
C ARG A 91 -10.56 -10.26 -7.24
N HIS A 92 -11.73 -10.56 -7.80
CA HIS A 92 -12.53 -11.76 -7.47
C HIS A 92 -12.44 -12.15 -5.97
N ASN A 93 -12.82 -11.23 -5.06
CA ASN A 93 -12.77 -11.40 -3.60
C ASN A 93 -13.71 -12.53 -3.14
N GLY A 94 -13.36 -13.80 -3.40
CA GLY A 94 -14.20 -14.97 -3.12
C GLY A 94 -15.34 -15.21 -4.11
N ARG A 95 -15.40 -14.51 -5.25
CA ARG A 95 -16.39 -14.78 -6.30
C ARG A 95 -15.83 -15.80 -7.29
N ARG A 96 -16.43 -16.99 -7.37
CA ARG A 96 -16.16 -17.94 -8.46
C ARG A 96 -16.48 -17.26 -9.79
N ARG A 97 -15.54 -17.28 -10.74
CA ARG A 97 -15.89 -17.09 -12.15
C ARG A 97 -16.82 -18.23 -12.52
N VAL A 98 -18.10 -17.92 -12.73
CA VAL A 98 -18.97 -18.80 -13.51
C VAL A 98 -18.52 -18.57 -14.94
N ILE A 99 -17.87 -19.58 -15.52
CA ILE A 99 -17.41 -19.59 -16.91
C ILE A 99 -18.58 -20.05 -17.76
#